data_AF-A0A9N7R2N7-F1
#
_entry.id   AF-A0A9N7R2N7-F1
#
_cell.length_a   1.000
_cell.length_b   1.000
_cell.length_c   1.000
_cell.angle_alpha   90.00
_cell.angle_beta   90.00
_cell.angle_gamma   90.00
#
_symmetry.space_group_name_H-M   'P 1'
#
loop_
_entity.id
_entity.type
_entity.pdbx_description
1 polymer ?
#
loop_
_entity_poly.entity_id
_entity_poly.type
_entity_poly.pdbx_seq_one_letter_code
_entity_poly.pdbx_strand_id
1 'polypeptide(L)' 'RHNTRNNQPTPSPSPPPSPPHQQASNPAGAHLNIVLQFRQLTPPTFTRVEGPKAVAEWIRQLEQNFDLLQCADAQKVI' A
#
# COMPACT_ATOMS: atom_id res chain seq x y z
N ARG A 1 -7.09 -49.72 -44.61
CA ARG A 1 -5.69 -49.51 -45.03
C ARG A 1 -5.54 -48.02 -45.38
N HIS A 2 -4.77 -47.30 -44.56
CA HIS A 2 -4.19 -45.96 -44.71
C HIS A 2 -5.14 -44.74 -44.82
N ASN A 3 -5.19 -43.89 -43.79
CA ASN A 3 -5.30 -42.44 -44.02
C ASN A 3 -4.30 -41.71 -43.12
N THR A 4 -3.57 -40.79 -43.74
CA THR A 4 -2.28 -40.27 -43.30
C THR A 4 -2.46 -38.91 -42.61
N ARG A 5 -1.91 -38.82 -41.40
CA ARG A 5 -1.20 -37.67 -40.77
C ARG A 5 -1.66 -36.26 -41.16
N ASN A 6 -2.24 -35.54 -40.20
CA ASN A 6 -1.98 -34.10 -40.06
C ASN A 6 -2.01 -33.69 -38.57
N ASN A 7 -0.85 -33.87 -37.93
CA ASN A 7 -0.49 -33.15 -36.71
C ASN A 7 -0.19 -31.70 -37.08
N GLN A 8 -1.18 -30.82 -36.95
CA GLN A 8 -0.93 -29.38 -36.90
C GLN A 8 -1.28 -28.89 -35.49
N PRO A 9 -0.32 -28.38 -34.70
CA PRO A 9 -0.64 -27.58 -33.52
C PRO A 9 -1.28 -26.28 -34.01
N THR A 10 -2.54 -26.03 -33.65
CA THR A 10 -3.15 -24.72 -33.82
C THR A 10 -2.37 -23.71 -32.96
N PRO A 11 -1.93 -22.56 -33.48
CA PRO A 11 -1.39 -21.51 -32.61
C PRO A 11 -2.51 -21.03 -31.69
N SER A 12 -2.26 -21.03 -30.37
CA SER A 12 -3.18 -20.46 -29.38
C SER A 12 -3.55 -19.02 -29.75
N PRO A 13 -4.81 -18.61 -29.59
CA PRO A 13 -5.18 -17.21 -29.76
C PRO A 13 -4.42 -16.37 -28.73
N SER A 14 -3.72 -15.33 -29.19
CA SER A 14 -3.07 -14.34 -28.33
C SER A 14 -4.08 -13.75 -27.33
N PRO A 15 -3.70 -13.49 -26.07
CA PRO A 15 -4.58 -12.82 -25.13
C PRO A 15 -4.96 -11.43 -25.69
N PRO A 16 -6.21 -10.98 -25.50
CA PRO A 16 -6.62 -9.66 -25.98
C PRO A 16 -5.77 -8.57 -25.32
N PRO A 17 -5.52 -7.44 -26.01
CA PRO A 17 -4.79 -6.32 -25.43
C PRO A 17 -5.52 -5.86 -24.18
N SER A 18 -4.81 -5.83 -23.05
CA SER A 18 -5.33 -5.38 -21.76
C SER A 18 -5.98 -4.00 -21.91
N PRO A 19 -7.16 -3.75 -21.30
CA PRO A 19 -7.78 -2.42 -21.29
C PRO A 19 -6.80 -1.40 -20.70
N PRO A 20 -6.70 -0.19 -21.26
CA PRO A 20 -5.90 0.86 -20.65
C PRO A 20 -6.64 1.28 -19.37
N HIS A 21 -5.91 1.39 -18.26
CA HIS A 21 -6.38 1.92 -16.97
C HIS A 21 -7.22 0.97 -16.11
N GLN A 22 -6.62 -0.12 -15.64
CA GLN A 22 -6.90 -0.56 -14.26
C GLN A 22 -5.58 -0.67 -13.52
N GLN A 23 -5.02 0.49 -13.14
CA GLN A 23 -4.15 0.55 -11.98
C GLN A 23 -5.01 0.06 -10.81
N ALA A 24 -4.94 -1.25 -10.53
CA ALA A 24 -5.46 -1.81 -9.31
C ALA A 24 -4.88 -0.94 -8.19
N SER A 25 -5.74 -0.14 -7.56
CA SER A 25 -5.39 0.66 -6.41
C SER A 25 -5.16 -0.34 -5.28
N ASN A 26 -4.02 -1.01 -5.27
CA ASN A 26 -3.68 -2.02 -4.29
C ASN A 26 -3.62 -1.30 -2.93
N PRO A 27 -4.63 -1.46 -2.06
CA PRO A 27 -4.66 -0.72 -0.80
C PRO A 27 -3.48 -1.12 0.09
N ALA A 28 -3.00 -2.37 -0.05
CA ALA A 28 -1.80 -2.87 0.60
C ALA A 28 -0.51 -2.12 0.16
N GLY A 29 -0.41 -1.75 -1.13
CA GLY A 29 0.75 -1.00 -1.64
C GLY A 29 0.73 0.46 -1.20
N ALA A 30 -0.45 1.06 -1.12
CA ALA A 30 -0.63 2.41 -0.59
C ALA A 30 -0.32 2.48 0.93
N HIS A 31 -0.74 1.47 1.70
CA HIS A 31 -0.49 1.40 3.14
C HIS A 31 1.01 1.24 3.47
N LEU A 32 1.73 0.40 2.72
CA LEU A 32 3.19 0.26 2.87
C LEU A 32 3.93 1.57 2.58
N ASN A 33 3.43 2.39 1.65
CA ASN A 33 4.03 3.69 1.35
C ASN A 33 3.88 4.67 2.52
N ILE A 34 2.69 4.75 3.13
CA ILE A 34 2.43 5.65 4.26
C ILE A 34 3.30 5.30 5.47
N VAL A 35 3.47 4.01 5.79
CA VAL A 35 4.34 3.58 6.90
C VAL A 35 5.80 3.97 6.66
N LEU A 36 6.29 3.84 5.42
CA LEU A 36 7.66 4.25 5.07
C LEU A 36 7.84 5.77 5.14
N GLN A 37 6.84 6.55 4.71
CA GLN A 37 6.86 8.00 4.83
C GLN A 37 6.80 8.44 6.29
N PHE A 38 5.97 7.80 7.12
CA PHE A 38 5.91 8.05 8.56
C PHE A 38 7.24 7.81 9.25
N ARG A 39 7.95 6.72 8.92
CA ARG A 39 9.29 6.46 9.47
C ARG A 39 10.31 7.53 9.09
N GLN A 40 10.19 8.12 7.90
CA GLN A 40 11.07 9.21 7.46
C GLN A 40 10.82 10.51 8.24
N LEU A 41 9.61 10.73 8.76
CA LEU A 41 9.30 11.87 9.63
C LEU A 41 9.89 11.75 11.04
N THR A 42 10.59 10.65 11.34
CA THR A 42 11.22 10.40 12.66
C THR A 42 10.22 10.63 13.80
N PRO A 43 9.18 9.78 13.89
CA PRO A 43 8.07 10.01 14.81
C PRO A 43 8.57 10.00 16.27
N PRO A 44 7.96 10.82 17.13
CA PRO A 44 8.42 10.97 18.51
C PRO A 44 8.24 9.65 19.27
N THR A 45 9.25 9.27 20.07
CA THR A 45 9.17 8.09 20.92
C THR A 45 8.47 8.46 22.22
N PHE A 46 7.50 7.64 22.65
CA PHE A 46 6.91 7.80 23.96
C PHE A 46 7.83 7.19 25.02
N THR A 47 8.33 7.99 25.97
CA THR A 47 9.00 7.45 27.16
C THR A 47 8.05 7.47 28.36
N ARG A 48 8.08 6.39 29.15
CA ARG A 48 7.14 6.14 30.26
C ARG A 48 7.21 7.17 31.40
N VAL A 49 8.14 8.13 31.34
CA VAL A 49 8.48 9.02 32.46
C VAL A 49 7.90 10.44 32.33
N GLU A 50 7.24 10.77 31.23
CA GLU A 50 7.12 12.20 30.86
C GLU A 50 5.90 12.95 31.44
N GLY A 51 5.01 12.26 32.17
CA GLY A 51 3.88 12.89 32.88
C GLY A 51 2.78 13.44 31.94
N PRO A 52 1.64 13.91 32.48
CA PRO A 52 0.45 14.23 31.67
C PRO A 52 0.67 15.29 30.59
N LYS A 53 1.53 16.27 30.85
CA LYS A 53 1.83 17.35 29.90
C LYS A 53 2.63 16.86 28.70
N ALA A 54 3.62 16.01 28.93
CA ALA A 54 4.42 15.49 27.82
C ALA A 54 3.67 14.42 27.03
N VAL A 55 2.76 13.67 27.67
CA VAL A 55 1.81 12.81 26.95
C VAL A 55 0.99 13.63 25.95
N ALA A 56 0.45 14.78 26.37
CA ALA A 56 -0.30 15.66 25.49
C ALA A 56 0.55 16.21 24.32
N GLU A 57 1.79 16.62 24.59
CA GLU A 57 2.70 17.08 23.52
C GLU A 57 3.11 15.96 22.57
N TRP A 58 3.32 14.74 23.06
CA TRP A 58 3.62 13.57 22.23
C TRP A 58 2.47 13.24 21.27
N ILE A 59 1.22 13.25 21.78
CA ILE A 59 0.02 13.06 20.96
C ILE A 59 -0.07 14.17 19.90
N ARG A 60 0.11 15.44 20.29
CA ARG A 60 0.05 16.59 19.37
C ARG A 60 1.07 16.46 18.23
N GLN A 61 2.29 16.02 18.53
CA GLN A 61 3.34 15.81 17.53
C GLN A 61 3.02 14.63 16.59
N LEU A 62 2.40 13.57 17.12
CA LEU A 62 1.90 12.46 16.31
C LEU A 62 0.81 12.88 15.33
N GLU A 63 -0.16 13.66 15.80
CA GLU A 63 -1.25 14.18 14.96
C GLU A 63 -0.71 15.07 13.84
N GLN A 64 0.26 15.93 14.12
CA GLN A 64 0.93 16.75 13.10
C GLN A 64 1.59 15.88 12.01
N ASN A 65 2.22 14.77 12.39
CA ASN A 65 2.81 13.85 11.42
C ASN A 65 1.73 13.14 10.57
N PHE A 66 0.59 12.79 11.16
CA PHE A 66 -0.52 12.22 10.42
C PHE A 66 -1.15 13.20 9.43
N ASP A 67 -1.28 14.47 9.81
CA ASP A 67 -1.78 15.53 8.93
C ASP A 67 -0.85 15.74 7.73
N LEU A 68 0.47 15.74 7.94
CA LEU A 68 1.47 15.84 6.88
C LEU A 68 1.39 14.69 5.87
N LEU A 69 1.03 13.50 6.33
CA LEU A 69 0.87 12.31 5.49
C LEU A 69 -0.52 12.21 4.86
N GLN A 70 -1.42 13.16 5.17
CA GLN A 70 -2.86 13.06 4.85
C GLN A 70 -3.43 11.68 5.25
N CYS A 71 -2.96 11.17 6.39
CA CYS A 71 -3.36 9.87 6.90
C CYS A 71 -4.79 9.97 7.43
N ALA A 72 -5.73 9.35 6.72
CA ALA A 72 -7.14 9.34 7.10
C ALA A 72 -7.33 8.51 8.38
N ASP A 73 -8.37 8.82 9.18
CA ASP A 73 -8.64 8.07 10.42
C ASP A 73 -8.84 6.57 10.17
N ALA A 74 -9.39 6.19 9.01
CA ALA A 74 -9.51 4.79 8.58
C ALA A 74 -8.14 4.06 8.42
N GLN A 75 -7.05 4.80 8.28
CA GLN A 75 -5.68 4.29 8.17
C GLN A 75 -4.93 4.35 9.51
N LYS A 76 -5.44 5.12 10.49
CA LYS A 76 -4.92 5.15 11.87
C LYS A 76 -5.36 3.93 12.69
N VAL A 77 -6.24 3.09 12.16
CA VAL A 77 -6.78 1.89 12.83
C VAL A 77 -6.06 0.64 12.34
N ILE A 78 -5.01 0.24 13.06
CA ILE A 78 -4.50 -1.14 13.11
C ILE A 78 -4.06 -1.44 14.55
#